data_AF-A0A354V5F6-F1
#
_entry.id   AF-A0A354V5F6-F1
#
_cell.length_a   1.000
_cell.length_b   1.000
_cell.length_c   1.000
_cell.angle_alpha   90.00
_cell.angle_beta   90.00
_cell.angle_gamma   90.00
#
_symmetry.space_group_name_H-M   'P 1'
#
loop_
_entity.id
_entity.type
_entity.pdbx_description
1 polymer ?
#
loop_
_entity_poly.entity_id
_entity_poly.type
_entity_poly.pdbx_seq_one_letter_code
_entity_poly.pdbx_strand_id
1 'polypeptide(L)' 'MNANLFSRLFDGLDDPNRLAIEMVDGQRISYGELISRAGQMANVLVGCGVKPGDRVAAQTEKSVPGVVLYLATV' A
#
# COMPACT_ATOMS: atom_id res chain seq x y z
N MET A 1 12.85 1.53 -16.79
CA MET A 1 12.73 1.77 -15.34
C MET A 1 11.35 2.33 -15.07
N ASN A 2 10.55 1.68 -14.22
CA ASN A 2 9.20 2.15 -13.89
C ASN A 2 9.30 3.45 -13.07
N ALA A 3 8.54 4.48 -13.44
CA ALA A 3 8.50 5.75 -12.73
C ALA A 3 7.36 5.84 -11.69
N ASN A 4 6.52 4.80 -11.61
CA ASN A 4 5.49 4.65 -10.57
C ASN A 4 6.14 4.73 -9.16
N LEU A 5 5.47 5.44 -8.25
CA LEU A 5 5.99 5.72 -6.92
C LEU A 5 6.12 4.44 -6.08
N PHE A 6 5.11 3.55 -6.14
CA PHE A 6 5.13 2.26 -5.45
C PHE A 6 6.34 1.43 -5.85
N SER A 7 6.59 1.30 -7.16
CA SER A 7 7.79 0.62 -7.68
C SER A 7 9.08 1.21 -7.13
N ARG A 8 9.22 2.54 -7.12
CA ARG A 8 10.42 3.20 -6.60
C ARG A 8 10.64 3.00 -5.10
N LEU A 9 9.56 2.84 -4.34
CA LEU A 9 9.65 2.59 -2.90
C LEU A 9 10.01 1.13 -2.58
N PHE A 10 9.58 0.18 -3.40
CA PHE A 10 9.56 -1.23 -2.98
C PHE A 10 10.30 -2.22 -3.90
N ASP A 11 10.58 -1.89 -5.17
CA ASP A 11 11.23 -2.84 -6.09
C ASP A 11 12.68 -3.20 -5.68
N GLY A 12 13.33 -2.34 -4.90
CA GLY A 12 14.71 -2.51 -4.41
C GLY A 12 14.80 -2.85 -2.92
N LEU A 13 13.76 -3.43 -2.32
CA LEU A 13 13.77 -3.80 -0.91
C LEU A 13 14.71 -4.99 -0.64
N ASP A 14 15.76 -4.76 0.14
CA ASP A 14 16.73 -5.79 0.50
C ASP A 14 16.21 -6.75 1.59
N ASP A 15 15.35 -6.27 2.50
CA ASP A 15 14.77 -7.07 3.58
C ASP A 15 13.25 -6.83 3.72
N PRO A 16 12.41 -7.76 3.21
CA PRO A 16 10.97 -7.66 3.34
C PRO A 16 10.46 -7.89 4.77
N ASN A 17 11.23 -8.49 5.67
CA ASN A 17 10.82 -8.73 7.05
C ASN A 17 11.08 -7.54 7.98
N ARG A 18 11.81 -6.52 7.50
CA ARG A 18 12.05 -5.29 8.25
C ARG A 18 10.73 -4.63 8.64
N LEU A 19 10.67 -4.14 9.88
CA LEU A 19 9.52 -3.41 10.41
C LEU A 19 9.24 -2.14 9.57
N ALA A 20 8.01 -2.00 9.07
CA ALA A 20 7.55 -0.83 8.33
C ALA A 20 6.63 0.05 9.17
N ILE A 21 5.66 -0.56 9.87
CA ILE A 21 4.66 0.16 10.67
C ILE A 21 4.50 -0.53 12.03
N GLU A 22 4.54 0.26 13.09
CA GLU A 22 4.16 -0.14 14.45
C GLU A 22 2.90 0.64 14.86
N MET A 23 1.89 -0.08 15.32
CA MET A 23 0.62 0.46 15.75
C MET A 23 0.62 0.75 17.26
N VAL A 24 -0.30 1.60 17.70
CA VAL A 24 -0.41 2.02 19.11
C VAL A 24 -0.72 0.84 20.04
N ASP A 25 -1.39 -0.19 19.53
CA ASP A 25 -1.70 -1.43 20.25
C ASP A 25 -0.54 -2.46 20.24
N GLY A 26 0.63 -2.08 19.70
CA GLY A 26 1.82 -2.92 19.63
C GLY A 26 1.84 -3.89 18.44
N GLN A 27 0.82 -3.90 17.59
CA GLN A 27 0.87 -4.67 16.36
C GLN A 27 1.95 -4.13 15.42
N ARG A 28 2.66 -5.03 14.76
CA ARG A 28 3.78 -4.74 13.87
C ARG A 28 3.49 -5.28 12.48
N ILE A 29 3.83 -4.48 11.47
CA ILE A 29 3.67 -4.83 10.06
C ILE A 29 5.03 -4.67 9.38
N SER A 30 5.50 -5.73 8.73
CA SER A 30 6.72 -5.72 7.93
C SER A 30 6.51 -5.04 6.57
N TYR A 31 7.60 -4.68 5.88
CA TYR A 31 7.51 -4.17 4.51
C TYR A 31 6.84 -5.18 3.56
N GLY A 32 7.14 -6.47 3.70
CA GLY A 32 6.53 -7.53 2.90
C GLY A 32 5.02 -7.65 3.13
N GLU A 33 4.57 -7.55 4.38
CA GLU A 33 3.15 -7.53 4.71
C GLU A 33 2.45 -6.27 4.17
N LEU A 34 3.10 -5.11 4.26
CA LEU A 34 2.57 -3.86 3.73
C LEU A 34 2.37 -3.93 2.21
N ILE A 35 3.37 -4.44 1.48
CA ILE A 35 3.31 -4.65 0.02
C ILE A 35 2.21 -5.64 -0.33
N SER A 36 2.11 -6.75 0.40
CA SER A 36 1.06 -7.75 0.17
C SER A 36 -0.33 -7.15 0.35
N ARG A 37 -0.56 -6.38 1.42
CA ARG A 37 -1.83 -5.68 1.66
C ARG A 37 -2.14 -4.64 0.59
N ALA A 38 -1.15 -3.87 0.13
CA ALA A 38 -1.32 -2.91 -0.95
C ALA A 38 -1.68 -3.59 -2.27
N GLY A 39 -1.01 -4.70 -2.62
CA GLY A 39 -1.34 -5.48 -3.81
C GLY A 39 -2.74 -6.10 -3.76
N GLN A 40 -3.18 -6.60 -2.59
CA GLN A 40 -4.55 -7.08 -2.41
C GLN A 40 -5.58 -5.95 -2.62
N MET A 41 -5.34 -4.77 -2.02
CA MET A 41 -6.20 -3.61 -2.19
C MET A 41 -6.23 -3.11 -3.64
N ALA A 42 -5.09 -3.12 -4.34
CA ALA A 42 -5.02 -2.74 -5.75
C ALA A 42 -5.88 -3.65 -6.64
N ASN A 43 -5.88 -4.97 -6.36
CA ASN A 43 -6.78 -5.90 -7.05
C ASN A 43 -8.27 -5.59 -6.78
N VAL A 44 -8.62 -5.17 -5.56
CA VAL A 44 -9.99 -4.73 -5.24
C VAL A 44 -10.35 -3.48 -6.05
N LEU A 45 -9.47 -2.48 -6.12
CA LEU A 45 -9.71 -1.25 -6.91
C LEU A 45 -9.92 -1.58 -8.40
N VAL A 46 -9.11 -2.47 -8.97
CA VAL A 46 -9.28 -2.98 -10.34
C VAL A 46 -10.62 -3.69 -10.49
N GLY A 47 -11.01 -4.53 -9.53
CA GLY A 47 -12.32 -5.19 -9.50
C GLY A 47 -13.50 -4.23 -9.40
N CYS A 48 -13.31 -3.06 -8.77
CA CYS A 48 -14.28 -1.96 -8.75
C CYS A 48 -14.28 -1.11 -10.03
N GLY A 49 -13.42 -1.42 -11.01
CA GLY A 49 -13.37 -0.75 -12.30
C GLY A 49 -12.46 0.47 -12.38
N VAL A 50 -11.60 0.70 -11.38
CA VAL A 50 -10.61 1.79 -11.40
C VAL A 50 -9.59 1.57 -12.52
N LYS A 51 -9.33 2.62 -13.30
CA LYS A 51 -8.36 2.60 -14.40
C LYS A 51 -7.21 3.57 -14.12
N PRO A 52 -6.04 3.39 -14.79
CA PRO A 52 -4.96 4.36 -14.71
C PRO A 52 -5.43 5.79 -15.03
N GLY A 53 -5.15 6.72 -14.12
CA GLY A 53 -5.58 8.13 -14.23
C GLY A 53 -6.92 8.45 -13.55
N ASP A 54 -7.68 7.45 -13.13
CA ASP A 54 -8.86 7.67 -12.29
C ASP A 54 -8.43 8.14 -10.89
N ARG A 55 -9.32 8.90 -10.25
CA ARG A 55 -9.12 9.37 -8.88
C ARG A 55 -9.89 8.47 -7.92
N VAL A 56 -9.23 8.05 -6.85
CA VAL A 56 -9.87 7.37 -5.71
C VAL A 56 -10.00 8.37 -4.57
N ALA A 57 -11.23 8.80 -4.28
CA ALA A 57 -11.50 9.69 -3.16
C ALA A 57 -11.65 8.88 -1.87
N ALA A 58 -10.97 9.28 -0.80
CA ALA A 58 -11.03 8.62 0.49
C ALA A 58 -11.19 9.63 1.62
N GLN A 59 -12.27 9.48 2.40
CA GLN A 59 -12.43 10.13 3.70
C GLN A 59 -12.48 9.03 4.76
N THR A 60 -11.38 8.87 5.48
CA THR A 60 -11.20 7.80 6.47
C THR A 60 -10.44 8.34 7.67
N GLU A 61 -10.69 7.77 8.85
CA GLU A 61 -9.83 8.01 10.03
C GLU A 61 -8.39 7.52 9.80
N LYS A 62 -7.46 8.03 10.61
CA LYS A 62 -6.06 7.62 10.57
C LYS A 62 -5.93 6.13 10.91
N SER A 63 -5.51 5.32 9.93
CA SER A 63 -5.38 3.87 10.10
C SER A 63 -4.38 3.27 9.11
N VAL A 64 -3.86 2.08 9.40
CA VAL A 64 -3.00 1.34 8.45
C VAL A 64 -3.74 0.99 7.16
N PRO A 65 -5.01 0.52 7.18
CA PRO A 65 -5.80 0.36 5.95
C PRO A 65 -5.87 1.63 5.09
N GLY A 66 -5.94 2.82 5.69
CA GLY A 66 -5.90 4.10 4.95
C GLY A 66 -4.57 4.33 4.22
N VAL A 67 -3.44 4.02 4.87
CA VAL A 67 -2.11 4.06 4.22
C VAL A 67 -2.00 3.02 3.11
N VAL A 68 -2.50 1.81 3.34
CA VAL A 68 -2.56 0.74 2.34
C VAL A 68 -3.37 1.18 1.11
N LEU A 69 -4.51 1.84 1.31
CA LEU A 69 -5.33 2.38 0.21
C LEU A 69 -4.57 3.43 -0.61
N TYR A 70 -3.84 4.34 0.04
CA TYR A 70 -2.99 5.29 -0.65
C TYR A 70 -1.93 4.59 -1.51
N LEU A 71 -1.17 3.65 -0.92
CA LEU A 71 -0.13 2.90 -1.62
C LEU A 71 -0.69 2.08 -2.80
N ALA A 72 -1.88 1.50 -2.64
CA ALA A 72 -2.54 0.74 -3.69
C ALA A 72 -3.03 1.61 -4.87
N THR A 73 -3.13 2.93 -4.67
CA THR A 73 -3.63 3.88 -5.68
C THR A 73 -2.50 4.50 -6.52
N VAL A 74 -1.24 4.43 -6.08
CA VAL A 74 -0.09 5.21 -6.64
C VAL A 74 0.91 4.43 -7.46
#